data_AF-A0A484ZT62-F1
#
_entry.id   AF-A0A484ZT62-F1
#
_cell.length_a   1.000
_cell.length_b   1.000
_cell.length_c   1.000
_cell.angle_alpha   90.00
_cell.angle_beta   90.00
_cell.angle_gamma   90.00
#
_symmetry.space_group_name_H-M   'P 1'
#
loop_
_entity.id
_entity.type
_entity.pdbx_description
1 polymer ?
#
loop_
_entity_poly.entity_id
_entity_poly.type
_entity_poly.pdbx_seq_one_letter_code
_entity_poly.pdbx_strand_id
1 'polypeptide(L)'
;MKASFISALYAKYDGFQGYLPLSFVCHQWGTHQYHNGKKTEGRKFLIDALKFVYMWSGAVEVLDIKDYAEEIKQNKINAASEGGKHRAKKYDPIKIRVVELLKKRAPEGGWKTKAAAIEALSSDFEDSWDKMHRTIEDWSRNDEEIKSVFAVVVQKK
;
A
#
# COMPACT_ATOMS: atom_id res chain seq x y z
N MET A 1 40.71 -7.91 27.29
CA MET A 1 40.14 -7.67 25.96
C MET A 1 40.74 -6.38 25.41
N LYS A 2 41.45 -6.41 24.27
CA LYS A 2 42.01 -5.18 23.68
C LYS A 2 40.85 -4.34 23.13
N ALA A 3 40.92 -3.02 23.29
CA ALA A 3 39.94 -2.07 22.74
C ALA A 3 39.67 -2.28 21.25
N SER A 4 40.64 -2.85 20.51
CA SER A 4 40.54 -3.16 19.08
C SER A 4 39.48 -4.19 18.69
N PHE A 5 39.06 -5.09 19.59
CA PHE A 5 38.08 -6.14 19.26
C PHE A 5 36.64 -5.61 19.33
N ILE A 6 36.34 -4.79 20.34
CA ILE A 6 35.04 -4.14 20.49
C ILE A 6 34.82 -3.14 19.35
N SER A 7 35.85 -2.36 18.98
CA SER A 7 35.79 -1.44 17.84
C SER A 7 35.61 -2.17 16.50
N ALA A 8 36.22 -3.35 16.31
CA ALA A 8 36.03 -4.16 15.11
C ALA A 8 34.62 -4.75 14.99
N LEU A 9 33.99 -5.10 16.12
CA LEU A 9 32.60 -5.53 16.15
C LEU A 9 31.65 -4.37 15.80
N TYR A 10 31.90 -3.18 16.35
CA TYR A 10 31.14 -1.97 15.98
C TYR A 10 31.26 -1.61 14.49
N ALA A 11 32.44 -1.80 13.89
CA ALA A 11 32.64 -1.54 12.46
C ALA A 11 31.97 -2.59 11.55
N LYS A 12 31.65 -3.78 12.07
CA LYS A 12 31.08 -4.90 11.29
C LYS A 12 29.54 -4.89 11.28
N TYR A 13 28.91 -4.40 12.33
CA TYR A 13 27.45 -4.40 12.48
C TYR A 13 26.93 -2.97 12.44
N ASP A 14 26.07 -2.66 11.46
CA ASP A 14 25.44 -1.36 11.35
C ASP A 14 24.20 -1.26 12.27
N GLY A 15 24.01 -0.11 12.89
CA GLY A 15 22.89 0.18 13.78
C GLY A 15 22.75 -0.75 15.00
N PHE A 16 21.50 -0.97 15.44
CA PHE A 16 21.19 -1.69 16.67
C PHE A 16 21.53 -3.20 16.64
N GLN A 17 21.79 -3.76 15.45
CA GLN A 17 22.16 -5.18 15.30
C GLN A 17 23.50 -5.49 16.00
N GLY A 18 24.37 -4.50 16.15
CA GLY A 18 25.63 -4.65 16.87
C GLY A 18 25.48 -4.89 18.38
N TYR A 19 24.34 -4.53 18.98
CA TYR A 19 24.14 -4.67 20.42
C TYR A 19 24.04 -6.13 20.87
N LEU A 20 23.49 -7.02 20.06
CA LEU A 20 23.34 -8.42 20.45
C LEU A 20 24.70 -9.16 20.54
N PRO A 21 25.60 -9.06 19.54
CA PRO A 21 26.97 -9.57 19.66
C PRO A 21 27.77 -8.94 20.82
N LEU A 22 27.62 -7.63 21.05
CA LEU A 22 28.29 -6.94 22.15
C LEU A 22 27.81 -7.46 23.51
N SER A 23 26.51 -7.65 23.67
CA SER A 23 25.94 -8.27 24.86
C SER A 23 26.58 -9.63 25.15
N PHE A 24 26.63 -10.50 24.14
CA PHE A 24 27.21 -11.83 24.29
C PHE A 24 28.68 -11.78 24.73
N VAL A 25 29.50 -10.95 24.07
CA VAL A 25 30.92 -10.81 24.39
C VAL A 25 31.12 -10.26 25.80
N CYS A 26 30.37 -9.22 26.18
CA CYS A 26 30.40 -8.66 27.53
C CYS A 26 29.97 -9.67 28.59
N HIS A 27 28.95 -10.49 28.31
CA HIS A 27 28.48 -11.52 29.23
C HIS A 27 29.53 -12.60 29.47
N GLN A 28 30.11 -13.15 28.41
CA GLN A 28 31.15 -14.18 28.50
C GLN A 28 32.39 -13.67 29.24
N TRP A 29 32.85 -12.47 28.89
CA TRP A 29 34.02 -11.87 29.53
C TRP A 29 33.76 -11.49 30.99
N GLY A 30 32.58 -10.93 31.28
CA GLY A 30 32.17 -10.60 32.64
C GLY A 30 32.12 -11.83 33.53
N THR A 31 31.53 -12.92 33.03
CA THR A 31 31.47 -14.21 33.72
C THR A 31 32.86 -14.78 33.99
N HIS A 32 33.73 -14.78 32.99
CA HIS A 32 35.11 -15.25 33.13
C HIS A 32 35.88 -14.47 34.20
N GLN A 33 35.82 -13.14 34.16
CA GLN A 33 36.49 -12.28 35.14
C GLN A 33 35.93 -12.47 36.54
N TYR A 34 34.60 -12.63 36.65
CA TYR A 34 33.93 -12.86 37.91
C TYR A 34 34.38 -14.18 38.56
N HIS A 35 34.49 -15.27 37.79
CA HIS A 35 34.95 -16.55 38.31
C HIS A 35 36.45 -16.55 38.67
N ASN A 36 37.27 -15.75 38.00
CA ASN A 36 38.70 -15.59 38.29
C ASN A 36 39.02 -14.58 39.41
N GLY A 37 38.07 -14.32 40.31
CA GLY A 37 38.28 -13.46 41.48
C GLY A 37 38.21 -11.95 41.21
N LYS A 38 38.17 -11.50 39.94
CA LYS A 38 38.03 -10.09 39.55
C LYS A 38 36.56 -9.67 39.54
N LYS A 39 35.94 -9.71 40.73
CA LYS A 39 34.49 -9.56 40.91
C LYS A 39 33.97 -8.22 40.42
N THR A 40 34.68 -7.12 40.71
CA THR A 40 34.27 -5.76 40.35
C THR A 40 34.27 -5.55 38.83
N GLU A 41 35.34 -5.94 38.15
CA GLU A 41 35.43 -5.88 36.69
C GLU A 41 34.40 -6.79 36.04
N GLY A 42 34.25 -8.02 36.54
CA GLY A 42 33.25 -8.96 36.04
C GLY A 42 31.83 -8.39 36.08
N ARG A 43 31.44 -7.78 37.21
CA ARG A 43 30.12 -7.13 37.37
C ARG A 43 29.92 -5.99 36.37
N LYS A 44 30.93 -5.15 36.11
CA LYS A 44 30.82 -4.06 35.12
C LYS A 44 30.46 -4.59 33.75
N PHE A 45 31.18 -5.63 33.28
CA PHE A 45 30.90 -6.25 31.99
C PHE A 45 29.54 -6.94 31.93
N LEU A 46 29.08 -7.57 33.01
CA LEU A 46 27.73 -8.15 33.07
C LEU A 46 26.63 -7.08 33.00
N ILE A 47 26.84 -5.93 33.66
CA ILE A 47 25.94 -4.77 33.56
C ILE A 47 25.92 -4.23 32.13
N ASP A 48 27.07 -4.13 31.47
CA ASP A 48 27.14 -3.67 30.08
C ASP A 48 26.46 -4.65 29.11
N ALA A 49 26.60 -5.96 29.35
CA ALA A 49 25.86 -6.97 28.59
C ALA A 49 24.34 -6.75 28.69
N LEU A 50 23.85 -6.56 29.92
CA LEU A 50 22.44 -6.30 30.17
C LEU A 50 21.94 -5.04 29.45
N LYS A 51 22.70 -3.93 29.50
CA LYS A 51 22.37 -2.70 28.76
C LYS A 51 22.21 -2.96 27.27
N PHE A 52 23.14 -3.70 26.66
CA PHE A 52 23.09 -4.00 25.24
C PHE A 52 21.88 -4.87 24.86
N VAL A 53 21.49 -5.84 25.70
CA VAL A 53 20.23 -6.60 25.48
C VAL A 53 19.02 -5.67 25.48
N TYR A 54 18.93 -4.77 26.46
CA TYR A 54 17.80 -3.83 26.52
C TYR A 54 17.77 -2.86 25.33
N MET A 55 18.92 -2.36 24.89
CA MET A 55 19.01 -1.51 23.70
C MET A 55 18.57 -2.25 22.44
N TRP A 56 18.96 -3.53 22.31
CA TRP A 56 18.51 -4.36 21.19
C TRP A 56 17.00 -4.63 21.26
N SER A 57 16.48 -5.02 22.42
CA SER A 57 15.04 -5.28 22.63
C SER A 57 14.19 -4.06 22.29
N GLY A 58 14.53 -2.89 22.84
CA GLY A 58 13.79 -1.67 22.56
C GLY A 58 13.86 -1.25 21.08
N ALA A 59 14.96 -1.53 20.39
CA ALA A 59 15.04 -1.27 18.95
C ALA A 59 14.15 -2.21 18.13
N VAL A 60 14.07 -3.49 18.51
CA VAL A 60 13.14 -4.46 17.88
C VAL A 60 11.68 -4.04 18.13
N GLU A 61 11.32 -3.71 19.38
CA GLU A 61 9.97 -3.25 19.73
C GLU A 61 9.54 -2.03 18.90
N VAL A 62 10.45 -1.07 18.68
CA VAL A 62 10.17 0.11 17.85
C VAL A 62 9.95 -0.26 16.38
N LEU A 63 10.66 -1.28 15.85
CA LEU A 63 10.42 -1.77 14.49
C LEU A 63 9.05 -2.44 14.38
N ASP A 64 8.70 -3.31 15.33
CA ASP A 64 7.39 -3.98 15.35
C ASP A 64 6.24 -2.96 15.38
N ILE A 65 6.37 -1.88 16.19
CA ILE A 65 5.40 -0.78 16.23
C ILE A 65 5.28 -0.08 14.87
N LYS A 66 6.41 0.15 14.18
CA LYS A 66 6.41 0.80 12.86
C LYS A 66 5.77 -0.08 11.79
N ASP A 67 6.10 -1.36 11.78
CA ASP A 67 5.55 -2.32 10.83
C ASP A 67 4.03 -2.44 11.02
N TYR A 68 3.58 -2.54 12.27
CA TYR A 68 2.15 -2.52 12.61
C TYR A 68 1.45 -1.22 12.18
N ALA A 69 2.08 -0.06 12.39
CA ALA A 69 1.52 1.22 11.99
C ALA A 69 1.39 1.34 10.46
N GLU A 70 2.38 0.85 9.70
CA GLU A 70 2.31 0.85 8.23
C GLU A 70 1.27 -0.15 7.72
N GLU A 71 1.12 -1.31 8.38
CA GLU A 71 0.05 -2.26 8.06
C GLU A 71 -1.34 -1.62 8.22
N ILE A 72 -1.59 -0.94 9.34
CA ILE A 72 -2.87 -0.22 9.58
C ILE A 72 -3.12 0.80 8.46
N LYS A 73 -2.09 1.56 8.09
CA LYS A 73 -2.19 2.58 7.05
C LYS A 73 -2.50 1.96 5.69
N GLN A 74 -1.83 0.86 5.35
CA GLN A 74 -2.09 0.13 4.11
C GLN A 74 -3.51 -0.45 4.10
N ASN A 75 -3.97 -1.01 5.22
CA ASN A 75 -5.33 -1.52 5.36
C ASN A 75 -6.38 -0.43 5.16
N LYS A 76 -6.15 0.79 5.64
CA LYS A 76 -7.04 1.95 5.38
C LYS A 76 -7.08 2.31 3.89
N ILE A 77 -5.93 2.30 3.22
CA ILE A 77 -5.85 2.57 1.77
C ILE A 77 -6.61 1.50 0.99
N ASN A 78 -6.41 0.22 1.34
CA ASN A 78 -7.07 -0.91 0.71
C ASN A 78 -8.59 -0.84 0.92
N ALA A 79 -9.04 -0.62 2.15
CA ALA A 79 -10.47 -0.49 2.46
C ALA A 79 -11.12 0.70 1.72
N ALA A 80 -10.43 1.83 1.60
CA ALA A 80 -10.91 2.97 0.82
C ALA A 80 -11.01 2.61 -0.68
N SER A 81 -10.02 1.91 -1.23
CA SER A 81 -10.01 1.42 -2.62
C SER A 81 -11.14 0.42 -2.89
N GLU A 82 -11.32 -0.57 -2.01
CA GLU A 82 -12.40 -1.55 -2.09
C GLU A 82 -13.78 -0.90 -1.97
N GLY A 83 -13.94 0.05 -1.05
CA GLY A 83 -15.15 0.85 -0.95
C GLY A 83 -15.45 1.63 -2.22
N GLY A 84 -14.42 2.22 -2.85
CA GLY A 84 -14.52 2.87 -4.15
C GLY A 84 -14.96 1.91 -5.26
N LYS A 85 -14.32 0.74 -5.36
CA LYS A 85 -14.69 -0.31 -6.32
C LYS A 85 -16.13 -0.78 -6.11
N HIS A 86 -16.55 -1.00 -4.87
CA HIS A 86 -17.91 -1.43 -4.55
C HIS A 86 -18.95 -0.37 -4.95
N ARG A 87 -18.67 0.92 -4.70
CA ARG A 87 -19.52 2.02 -5.17
C ARG A 87 -19.57 2.10 -6.70
N ALA A 88 -18.45 1.87 -7.39
CA ALA A 88 -18.40 1.85 -8.85
C ALA A 88 -19.24 0.72 -9.44
N LYS A 89 -19.22 -0.48 -8.85
CA LYS A 89 -20.02 -1.64 -9.28
C LYS A 89 -21.53 -1.38 -9.33
N LYS A 90 -22.03 -0.43 -8.53
CA LYS A 90 -23.44 0.00 -8.58
C LYS A 90 -23.86 0.46 -9.98
N TYR A 91 -22.91 0.98 -10.77
CA TYR A 91 -23.17 1.45 -12.12
C TYR A 91 -23.07 0.35 -13.18
N ASP A 92 -22.54 -0.83 -12.89
CA ASP A 92 -22.34 -1.90 -13.88
C ASP A 92 -23.63 -2.24 -14.66
N PRO A 93 -24.80 -2.41 -14.01
CA PRO A 93 -26.05 -2.67 -14.75
C PRO A 93 -26.45 -1.51 -15.68
N ILE A 94 -26.15 -0.28 -15.28
CA ILE A 94 -26.45 0.92 -16.08
C ILE A 94 -25.49 1.01 -17.27
N LYS A 95 -24.20 0.70 -17.07
CA LYS A 95 -23.20 0.66 -18.14
C LYS A 95 -23.58 -0.39 -19.19
N ILE A 96 -23.97 -1.59 -18.76
CA ILE A 96 -24.47 -2.64 -19.66
C ILE A 96 -25.65 -2.12 -20.49
N ARG A 97 -26.64 -1.51 -19.83
CA ARG A 97 -27.81 -0.96 -20.51
C ARG A 97 -27.46 0.16 -21.50
N VAL A 98 -26.52 1.04 -21.15
CA VAL A 98 -26.03 2.08 -22.06
C VAL A 98 -25.38 1.45 -23.29
N VAL A 99 -24.53 0.43 -23.12
CA VAL A 99 -23.89 -0.29 -24.23
C VAL A 99 -24.93 -0.96 -25.13
N GLU A 100 -25.93 -1.63 -24.55
CA GLU A 100 -27.02 -2.26 -25.30
C GLU A 100 -27.81 -1.24 -26.13
N LEU A 101 -28.22 -0.13 -25.52
CA LEU A 101 -28.98 0.92 -26.20
C LEU A 101 -28.18 1.57 -27.32
N LEU A 102 -26.89 1.86 -27.08
CA LEU A 102 -25.99 2.46 -28.08
C LEU A 102 -25.84 1.58 -29.32
N LYS A 103 -25.74 0.25 -29.13
CA LYS A 103 -25.66 -0.72 -30.23
C LYS A 103 -27.01 -0.91 -30.92
N LYS A 104 -28.09 -1.06 -30.16
CA LYS A 104 -29.45 -1.29 -30.69
C LYS A 104 -29.96 -0.12 -31.51
N ARG A 105 -29.63 1.11 -31.12
CA ARG A 105 -30.08 2.34 -31.79
C ARG A 105 -29.10 2.87 -32.83
N ALA A 106 -27.97 2.19 -33.03
CA ALA A 106 -27.01 2.60 -34.05
C ALA A 106 -27.70 2.54 -35.44
N PRO A 107 -27.69 3.65 -36.20
CA PRO A 107 -28.19 3.63 -37.59
C PRO A 107 -27.26 2.78 -38.48
N GLU A 108 -27.67 2.41 -39.69
CA GLU A 108 -26.92 1.49 -40.58
C GLU A 108 -25.47 1.94 -40.89
N GLY A 109 -25.19 3.25 -40.81
CA GLY A 109 -23.83 3.79 -40.92
C GLY A 109 -23.09 3.95 -39.58
N GLY A 110 -23.76 3.84 -38.44
CA GLY A 110 -23.24 4.26 -37.14
C GLY A 110 -23.49 5.74 -36.85
N TRP A 111 -23.22 6.15 -35.61
CA TRP A 111 -23.47 7.50 -35.14
C TRP A 111 -22.50 8.50 -35.74
N LYS A 112 -23.01 9.66 -36.17
CA LYS A 112 -22.18 10.75 -36.72
C LYS A 112 -21.27 11.39 -35.68
N THR A 113 -21.73 11.48 -34.43
CA THR A 113 -20.98 12.07 -33.31
C THR A 113 -21.31 11.35 -32.01
N LYS A 114 -20.39 11.41 -31.04
CA LYS A 114 -20.64 10.92 -29.67
C LYS A 114 -21.84 11.63 -29.03
N ALA A 115 -21.98 12.94 -29.23
CA ALA A 115 -23.08 13.73 -28.67
C ALA A 115 -24.44 13.25 -29.20
N ALA A 116 -24.57 12.98 -30.50
CA ALA A 116 -25.81 12.46 -31.08
C ALA A 116 -26.17 11.08 -30.50
N ALA A 117 -25.18 10.22 -30.28
CA ALA A 117 -25.36 8.92 -29.66
C ALA A 117 -25.79 9.01 -28.19
N ILE A 118 -25.25 9.98 -27.44
CA ILE A 118 -25.64 10.23 -26.05
C ILE A 118 -27.07 10.78 -26.01
N GLU A 119 -27.39 11.83 -26.76
CA GLU A 119 -28.74 12.43 -26.78
C GLU A 119 -29.84 11.43 -27.15
N ALA A 120 -29.53 10.45 -27.99
CA ALA A 120 -30.46 9.37 -28.33
C ALA A 120 -30.83 8.45 -27.16
N LEU A 121 -30.16 8.55 -26.00
CA LEU A 121 -30.46 7.80 -24.78
C LEU A 121 -31.36 8.57 -23.80
N SER A 122 -31.67 9.84 -24.08
CA SER A 122 -32.40 10.75 -23.18
C SER A 122 -33.71 10.17 -22.65
N SER A 123 -34.50 9.55 -23.54
CA SER A 123 -35.78 8.92 -23.20
C SER A 123 -35.69 7.76 -22.19
N ASP A 124 -34.54 7.09 -22.09
CA ASP A 124 -34.39 5.90 -21.23
C ASP A 124 -33.98 6.24 -19.80
N PHE A 125 -33.62 7.51 -19.58
CA PHE A 125 -33.17 8.03 -18.30
C PHE A 125 -33.86 9.35 -17.96
N GLU A 126 -35.07 9.59 -18.47
CA GLU A 126 -35.81 10.86 -18.41
C GLU A 126 -35.83 11.47 -17.00
N ASP A 127 -36.16 10.67 -15.98
CA ASP A 127 -36.21 11.09 -14.57
C ASP A 127 -34.86 11.52 -13.98
N SER A 128 -33.74 11.27 -14.66
CA SER A 128 -32.38 11.55 -14.18
C SER A 128 -31.42 12.01 -15.28
N TRP A 129 -31.96 12.54 -16.38
CA TRP A 129 -31.21 12.74 -17.62
C TRP A 129 -30.01 13.65 -17.44
N ASP A 130 -30.15 14.79 -16.77
CA ASP A 130 -29.04 15.72 -16.54
C ASP A 130 -27.83 15.08 -15.86
N LYS A 131 -28.09 14.17 -14.92
CA LYS A 131 -27.05 13.42 -14.20
C LYS A 131 -26.47 12.32 -15.07
N MET A 132 -27.32 11.59 -15.78
CA MET A 132 -26.88 10.48 -16.64
C MET A 132 -26.14 10.96 -17.88
N HIS A 133 -26.56 12.06 -18.51
CA HIS A 133 -25.88 12.69 -19.63
C HIS A 133 -24.41 12.99 -19.26
N ARG A 134 -24.18 13.73 -18.17
CA ARG A 134 -22.82 14.05 -17.69
C ARG A 134 -22.00 12.79 -17.37
N THR A 135 -22.64 11.80 -16.75
CA THR A 135 -21.98 10.55 -16.35
C THR A 135 -21.56 9.72 -17.57
N ILE A 136 -22.44 9.60 -18.58
CA ILE A 136 -22.15 8.89 -19.84
C ILE A 136 -21.09 9.64 -20.65
N GLU A 137 -21.14 10.97 -20.66
CA GLU A 137 -20.12 11.81 -21.30
C GLU A 137 -18.73 11.54 -20.68
N ASP A 138 -18.63 11.51 -19.35
CA ASP A 138 -17.40 11.17 -18.64
C ASP A 138 -16.93 9.73 -18.95
N TRP A 139 -17.83 8.74 -18.86
CA TRP A 139 -17.51 7.35 -19.19
C TRP A 139 -17.04 7.19 -20.64
N SER A 140 -17.59 7.95 -21.59
CA SER A 140 -17.16 7.91 -23.00
C SER A 140 -15.69 8.32 -23.23
N ARG A 141 -15.05 8.91 -22.21
CA ARG A 141 -13.64 9.34 -22.20
C ARG A 141 -12.78 8.41 -21.34
N ASN A 142 -13.30 8.02 -20.18
CA ASN A 142 -12.51 7.45 -19.08
C ASN A 142 -12.81 5.98 -18.77
N ASP A 143 -13.99 5.46 -19.14
CA ASP A 143 -14.35 4.07 -18.90
C ASP A 143 -13.97 3.23 -20.12
N GLU A 144 -13.04 2.29 -19.97
CA GLU A 144 -12.48 1.54 -21.11
C GLU A 144 -13.53 0.76 -21.90
N GLU A 145 -14.52 0.17 -21.23
CA GLU A 145 -15.57 -0.60 -21.90
C GLU A 145 -16.48 0.33 -22.72
N ILE A 146 -17.03 1.38 -22.08
CA ILE A 146 -17.92 2.32 -22.76
C ILE A 146 -17.18 3.08 -23.87
N LYS A 147 -15.94 3.50 -23.61
CA LYS A 147 -15.08 4.18 -24.59
C LYS A 147 -14.83 3.31 -25.82
N SER A 148 -14.58 2.00 -25.64
CA SER A 148 -14.42 1.06 -26.75
C SER A 148 -15.70 0.94 -27.59
N VAL A 149 -16.86 0.91 -26.93
CA VAL A 149 -18.16 0.85 -27.61
C VAL A 149 -18.38 2.12 -28.43
N PHE A 150 -18.15 3.31 -27.86
CA PHE A 150 -18.24 4.56 -28.62
C PHE A 150 -17.25 4.62 -29.79
N ALA A 151 -16.07 4.01 -29.68
CA ALA A 151 -15.12 3.95 -30.79
C ALA A 151 -15.60 3.04 -31.93
N VAL A 152 -16.45 2.06 -31.65
CA VAL A 152 -17.07 1.17 -32.64
C VAL A 152 -18.33 1.79 -33.23
N VAL A 153 -19.21 2.34 -32.40
CA VAL A 153 -20.53 2.80 -32.85
C VAL A 153 -20.51 4.21 -33.46
N VAL A 154 -19.47 5.01 -33.23
CA VAL A 154 -19.30 6.33 -33.85
C VAL A 154 -18.40 6.24 -35.07
N GLN A 155 -18.87 6.77 -36.20
CA GLN A 155 -18.09 6.84 -37.42
C GLN A 155 -16.81 7.67 -37.22
N LYS A 156 -15.67 7.14 -37.65
CA LYS A 156 -14.50 7.97 -37.94
C LYS A 156 -14.75 8.64 -39.29
N LYS A 157 -14.78 9.98 -39.28
CA LYS A 157 -14.73 10.80 -40.50
C LYS A 157 -13.53 10.43 -41.36
#